data_AF-A0A1F8NRP9-F1
#
_entry.id   AF-A0A1F8NRP9-F1
#
_cell.length_a   1.000
_cell.length_b   1.000
_cell.length_c   1.000
_cell.angle_alpha   90.00
_cell.angle_beta   90.00
_cell.angle_gamma   90.00
#
_symmetry.space_group_name_H-M   'P 1'
#
loop_
_entity.id
_entity.type
_entity.pdbx_description
1 polymer ?
#
loop_
_entity_poly.entity_id
_entity_poly.type
_entity_poly.pdbx_seq_one_letter_code
_entity_poly.pdbx_strand_id
1 'polypeptide(L)'
;MTADNLLILGIVLIVASIALGLIAYAFVLNRREAEKPEGEAAPSASSEPEPAAEPETSRREAAPPAPAPAPTPARPPASAAPLAPRPSSPPPPPSASAARPPATPVAVVMREDASGRFFLRMGERELRRPEDVREARDRSLLDGVLIELNKLAARPQPTAGKPVAAEGYVETPSRPLSMVEQINNIVERKLADLPGTQRAVRLVEGAAGAVRVYVGVDRYDTIDDVPDAEVRRVIREAVAEWEARV
;
A
#
# COMPACT_ATOMS: atom_id res chain seq x y z
N MET A 1 -21.87 -11.61 -33.25
CA MET A 1 -21.63 -11.27 -31.83
C MET A 1 -20.44 -10.34 -31.80
N THR A 2 -20.59 -9.11 -31.31
CA THR A 2 -19.50 -8.12 -31.23
C THR A 2 -18.55 -8.46 -30.07
N ALA A 3 -17.28 -8.06 -30.17
CA ALA A 3 -16.26 -8.33 -29.15
C ALA A 3 -16.69 -7.83 -27.75
N ASP A 4 -17.48 -6.76 -27.69
CA ASP A 4 -18.04 -6.21 -26.46
C ASP A 4 -18.96 -7.19 -25.72
N ASN A 5 -19.73 -8.00 -26.45
CA ASN A 5 -20.62 -9.00 -25.84
C ASN A 5 -19.82 -10.13 -25.18
N LEU A 6 -18.63 -10.45 -25.71
CA LEU A 6 -17.76 -11.48 -25.14
C LEU A 6 -17.14 -11.00 -23.82
N LEU A 7 -16.75 -9.73 -23.77
CA LEU A 7 -16.21 -9.09 -22.56
C LEU A 7 -17.28 -8.97 -21.47
N ILE A 8 -18.50 -8.52 -21.83
CA ILE A 8 -19.63 -8.43 -20.89
C ILE A 8 -19.97 -9.82 -20.34
N LEU A 9 -20.00 -10.85 -21.19
CA LEU A 9 -20.25 -12.22 -20.76
C LEU A 9 -19.17 -12.70 -19.76
N GLY A 10 -17.90 -12.38 -20.02
CA GLY A 10 -16.78 -12.71 -19.12
C GLY A 10 -16.93 -12.06 -17.75
N ILE A 11 -17.28 -10.77 -17.69
CA ILE A 11 -17.49 -10.05 -16.43
C ILE A 11 -18.66 -10.65 -15.65
N VAL A 12 -19.78 -10.97 -16.32
CA VAL A 12 -20.95 -11.58 -15.68
C VAL A 12 -20.60 -12.94 -15.06
N LEU A 13 -19.78 -13.76 -15.72
CA LEU A 13 -19.34 -15.05 -15.18
C LEU A 13 -18.43 -14.91 -13.95
N ILE A 14 -17.55 -13.91 -13.94
CA ILE A 14 -16.69 -13.63 -12.78
C ILE A 14 -17.54 -13.17 -11.58
N VAL A 15 -18.50 -12.27 -11.79
CA VAL A 15 -19.38 -11.81 -10.72
C VAL A 15 -20.26 -12.94 -10.19
N ALA A 16 -20.81 -13.78 -11.09
CA ALA A 16 -21.64 -14.92 -10.71
C ALA A 16 -20.87 -15.96 -9.88
N SER A 17 -19.60 -16.23 -10.24
CA SER A 17 -18.76 -17.19 -9.51
C SER A 17 -18.35 -16.68 -8.12
N ILE A 18 -18.03 -15.39 -7.98
CA ILE A 18 -17.78 -14.77 -6.67
C ILE A 18 -19.03 -14.85 -5.78
N ALA A 19 -20.20 -14.53 -6.33
CA ALA A 19 -21.47 -14.62 -5.59
C ALA A 19 -21.76 -16.05 -5.11
N LEU A 20 -21.54 -17.06 -5.96
CA LEU A 20 -21.69 -18.47 -5.58
C LEU A 20 -20.74 -18.87 -4.45
N GLY A 21 -19.49 -18.43 -4.52
CA GLY A 21 -18.48 -18.66 -3.48
C GLY A 21 -18.88 -18.06 -2.13
N LEU A 22 -19.41 -16.83 -2.13
CA LEU A 22 -19.89 -16.18 -0.90
C LEU A 22 -21.10 -16.90 -0.31
N ILE A 23 -22.03 -17.38 -1.14
CA ILE A 23 -23.19 -18.17 -0.67
C ILE A 23 -22.73 -19.49 -0.05
N ALA A 24 -21.83 -20.21 -0.71
CA ALA A 24 -21.27 -21.46 -0.17
C ALA A 24 -20.52 -21.23 1.14
N TYR A 25 -19.74 -20.13 1.23
CA TYR A 25 -19.03 -19.74 2.45
C TYR A 25 -19.98 -19.42 3.60
N ALA A 26 -21.04 -18.65 3.34
CA ALA A 26 -22.08 -18.34 4.33
C ALA A 26 -22.78 -19.60 4.84
N PHE A 27 -23.04 -20.58 3.95
CA PHE A 27 -23.65 -21.86 4.32
C PHE A 27 -22.74 -22.67 5.27
N VAL A 28 -21.43 -22.69 5.04
CA VAL A 28 -20.45 -23.36 5.91
C VAL A 28 -20.37 -22.71 7.29
N LEU A 29 -20.42 -21.37 7.35
CA LEU A 29 -20.44 -20.62 8.61
C LEU A 29 -21.71 -20.91 9.42
N ASN A 30 -22.88 -20.88 8.78
CA ASN A 30 -24.16 -21.10 9.44
C ASN A 30 -24.27 -22.54 9.99
N ARG A 31 -23.64 -23.52 9.35
CA ARG A 31 -23.59 -24.91 9.84
C ARG A 31 -22.80 -25.06 11.14
N ARG A 32 -21.78 -24.22 11.38
CA ARG A 32 -20.99 -24.28 12.62
C ARG A 32 -21.73 -23.77 13.85
N GLU A 33 -22.75 -22.92 13.67
CA GLU A 33 -23.56 -22.43 14.79
C GLU A 33 -24.60 -23.47 15.25
N ALA A 34 -24.98 -24.42 14.38
CA ALA A 34 -25.92 -25.49 14.70
C ALA A 34 -25.29 -26.67 15.49
N GLU A 35 -23.96 -26.70 15.66
CA GLU A 35 -23.25 -27.73 16.44
C GLU A 35 -22.77 -27.20 17.80
N LYS A 36 -23.57 -26.37 18.49
CA LYS A 36 -23.38 -26.14 19.93
C LYS A 36 -24.08 -27.29 20.67
N PRO A 37 -23.36 -28.27 21.26
CA PRO A 37 -24.00 -29.38 21.94
C PRO A 37 -24.79 -28.86 23.15
N GLU A 38 -26.11 -28.98 23.06
CA GLU A 38 -27.00 -28.99 24.21
C GLU A 38 -26.64 -30.21 25.06
N GLY A 39 -25.85 -29.98 26.10
CA GLY A 39 -25.30 -31.09 26.87
C GLY A 39 -24.63 -30.68 28.17
N GLU A 40 -25.16 -29.71 28.91
CA GLU A 40 -24.93 -29.66 30.35
C GLU A 40 -26.14 -29.02 31.04
N ALA A 41 -27.11 -29.88 31.34
CA ALA A 41 -28.21 -29.55 32.21
C ALA A 41 -27.77 -29.72 33.68
N ALA A 42 -28.16 -28.72 34.47
CA ALA A 42 -28.55 -28.77 35.89
C ALA A 42 -27.52 -28.24 36.92
N PRO A 43 -27.98 -27.84 38.12
CA PRO A 43 -29.05 -26.86 38.37
C PRO A 43 -28.72 -25.90 39.55
N SER A 44 -29.58 -24.89 39.75
CA SER A 44 -29.74 -24.10 40.99
C SER A 44 -28.64 -23.04 41.25
N ALA A 45 -28.91 -21.82 41.71
CA ALA A 45 -30.01 -21.34 42.53
C ALA A 45 -30.19 -19.82 42.36
N SER A 46 -31.47 -19.41 42.34
CA SER A 46 -32.11 -18.36 43.17
C SER A 46 -31.44 -17.01 43.47
N SER A 47 -32.33 -16.03 43.60
CA SER A 47 -32.22 -14.63 44.06
C SER A 47 -32.28 -13.65 42.88
N GLU A 48 -33.46 -13.28 42.37
CA GLU A 48 -34.53 -12.46 42.98
C GLU A 48 -34.06 -11.02 43.34
N PRO A 49 -34.81 -9.96 42.96
CA PRO A 49 -34.33 -8.60 42.75
C PRO A 49 -34.64 -7.67 43.93
N GLU A 50 -33.98 -6.51 44.01
CA GLU A 50 -34.55 -5.27 44.58
C GLU A 50 -33.61 -4.04 44.43
N PRO A 51 -34.05 -2.78 44.67
CA PRO A 51 -33.96 -1.69 43.71
C PRO A 51 -33.27 -0.42 44.27
N ALA A 52 -33.36 0.67 43.49
CA ALA A 52 -33.38 2.07 43.92
C ALA A 52 -32.16 2.65 44.68
N ALA A 53 -31.47 3.60 44.03
CA ALA A 53 -31.09 4.89 44.63
C ALA A 53 -30.54 5.85 43.54
N GLU A 54 -31.38 6.76 43.06
CA GLU A 54 -30.94 8.14 42.83
C GLU A 54 -30.92 8.89 44.20
N PRO A 55 -30.61 10.19 44.28
CA PRO A 55 -29.62 11.03 43.61
C PRO A 55 -28.70 11.66 44.69
N GLU A 56 -27.83 12.61 44.31
CA GLU A 56 -27.42 13.83 45.07
C GLU A 56 -26.02 14.27 44.63
N THR A 57 -25.92 15.37 43.88
CA THR A 57 -25.68 16.75 44.34
C THR A 57 -24.21 17.06 44.67
N SER A 58 -23.89 18.35 44.55
CA SER A 58 -22.67 19.00 45.01
C SER A 58 -21.41 18.81 44.14
N ARG A 59 -20.60 19.82 43.86
CA ARG A 59 -20.57 21.22 44.29
C ARG A 59 -19.35 21.84 43.61
N ARG A 60 -19.59 22.89 42.83
CA ARG A 60 -18.86 24.16 42.83
C ARG A 60 -17.36 24.10 43.18
N GLU A 61 -16.50 24.43 42.22
CA GLU A 61 -15.35 25.28 42.54
C GLU A 61 -15.03 26.21 41.37
N ALA A 62 -15.09 27.51 41.66
CA ALA A 62 -14.86 28.60 40.73
C ALA A 62 -13.36 28.89 40.65
N ALA A 63 -12.81 28.86 39.43
CA ALA A 63 -11.45 29.33 39.16
C ALA A 63 -11.44 30.86 38.93
N PRO A 64 -10.50 31.61 39.53
CA PRO A 64 -10.46 33.07 39.48
C PRO A 64 -9.93 33.64 38.15
N PRO A 65 -10.29 34.89 37.79
CA PRO A 65 -9.88 35.53 36.54
C PRO A 65 -8.43 36.04 36.57
N ALA A 66 -7.71 35.81 35.47
CA ALA A 66 -6.36 36.30 35.25
C ALA A 66 -6.35 37.83 34.95
N PRO A 67 -5.36 38.59 35.46
CA PRO A 67 -5.27 40.03 35.26
C PRO A 67 -4.70 40.42 33.87
N ALA A 68 -5.14 41.58 33.40
CA ALA A 68 -4.82 42.21 32.12
C ALA A 68 -3.33 42.55 31.92
N PRO A 69 -2.82 42.56 30.67
CA PRO A 69 -1.47 43.02 30.36
C PRO A 69 -1.39 44.56 30.28
N ALA A 70 -0.37 45.12 30.94
CA ALA A 70 -0.01 46.54 30.89
C ALA A 70 0.61 46.97 29.54
N PRO A 71 0.56 48.27 29.19
CA PRO A 71 1.06 48.79 27.92
C PRO A 71 2.58 49.04 27.86
N THR A 72 3.07 48.91 26.63
CA THR A 72 4.32 49.30 25.95
C THR A 72 5.19 50.39 26.61
N PRO A 73 6.52 50.33 26.36
CA PRO A 73 7.20 51.54 25.88
C PRO A 73 8.06 51.33 24.62
N ALA A 74 8.15 52.42 23.87
CA ALA A 74 8.72 52.55 22.54
C ALA A 74 10.27 52.60 22.51
N ARG A 75 10.80 52.04 21.42
CA ARG A 75 11.89 52.52 20.53
C ARG A 75 12.91 53.54 21.07
N PRO A 76 14.21 53.29 20.80
CA PRO A 76 15.14 54.34 20.37
C PRO A 76 15.60 54.20 18.91
N PRO A 77 16.00 55.31 18.25
CA PRO A 77 16.38 55.35 16.84
C PRO A 77 17.89 55.15 16.57
N ALA A 78 18.16 54.74 15.33
CA ALA A 78 19.30 55.09 14.47
C ALA A 78 20.73 55.04 15.04
N SER A 79 21.54 54.14 14.47
CA SER A 79 22.96 54.42 14.26
C SER A 79 23.34 53.99 12.84
N ALA A 80 23.62 54.98 12.01
CA ALA A 80 24.20 54.84 10.68
C ALA A 80 25.72 54.65 10.84
N ALA A 81 26.27 53.65 10.16
CA ALA A 81 27.70 53.39 10.09
C ALA A 81 28.03 52.69 8.75
N PRO A 82 29.26 52.86 8.22
CA PRO A 82 29.47 53.26 6.82
C PRO A 82 29.66 52.10 5.84
N LEU A 83 29.44 52.43 4.56
CA LEU A 83 29.76 51.66 3.36
C LEU A 83 31.18 51.08 3.39
N ALA A 84 31.26 49.75 3.49
CA ALA A 84 32.45 48.99 3.10
C ALA A 84 32.32 48.50 1.65
N PRO A 85 33.43 48.42 0.88
CA PRO A 85 33.42 48.05 -0.52
C PRO A 85 33.02 46.59 -0.74
N ARG A 86 32.19 46.36 -1.78
CA ARG A 86 31.67 45.07 -2.20
C ARG A 86 32.82 44.11 -2.60
N PRO A 87 32.95 42.92 -2.00
CA PRO A 87 33.62 41.81 -2.66
C PRO A 87 32.70 41.19 -3.71
N SER A 88 33.33 40.78 -4.81
CA SER A 88 32.78 40.19 -6.03
C SER A 88 31.70 39.13 -5.78
N SER A 89 30.61 39.18 -6.56
CA SER A 89 29.55 38.18 -6.55
C SER A 89 30.11 36.75 -6.69
N PRO A 90 29.78 35.81 -5.80
CA PRO A 90 29.93 34.39 -6.08
C PRO A 90 28.99 33.98 -7.25
N PRO A 91 29.31 32.90 -7.98
CA PRO A 91 28.45 32.41 -9.07
C PRO A 91 27.02 32.14 -8.56
N PRO A 92 26.00 32.28 -9.42
CA PRO A 92 24.63 32.05 -9.01
C PRO A 92 24.48 30.62 -8.45
N PRO A 93 23.72 30.43 -7.36
CA PRO A 93 23.37 29.09 -6.92
C PRO A 93 22.68 28.35 -8.06
N PRO A 94 22.81 27.01 -8.15
CA PRO A 94 22.04 26.24 -9.12
C PRO A 94 20.57 26.62 -8.93
N SER A 95 19.94 27.03 -10.04
CA SER A 95 18.53 27.40 -10.12
C SER A 95 17.73 26.59 -9.12
N ALA A 96 17.16 27.28 -8.13
CA ALA A 96 16.24 26.69 -7.17
C ALA A 96 15.14 26.00 -7.98
N SER A 97 15.31 24.69 -8.18
CA SER A 97 14.28 23.77 -8.61
C SER A 97 13.10 24.10 -7.73
N ALA A 98 12.02 24.61 -8.34
CA ALA A 98 10.84 25.10 -7.68
C ALA A 98 10.50 24.14 -6.55
N ALA A 99 10.83 24.54 -5.31
CA ALA A 99 10.76 23.67 -4.17
C ALA A 99 9.29 23.30 -4.04
N ARG A 100 8.96 22.05 -4.41
CA ARG A 100 7.65 21.49 -4.12
C ARG A 100 7.39 21.79 -2.64
N PRO A 101 6.23 22.35 -2.28
CA PRO A 101 5.92 22.55 -0.87
C PRO A 101 6.17 21.21 -0.14
N PRO A 102 6.74 21.23 1.07
CA PRO A 102 7.12 20.01 1.77
C PRO A 102 5.91 19.09 1.86
N ALA A 103 5.92 18.02 1.08
CA ALA A 103 4.87 17.01 1.11
C ALA A 103 5.08 16.21 2.39
N THR A 104 4.14 16.31 3.32
CA THR A 104 4.17 15.47 4.52
C THR A 104 3.65 14.10 4.12
N PRO A 105 4.44 13.02 4.23
CA PRO A 105 3.96 11.68 3.92
C PRO A 105 2.85 11.32 4.92
N VAL A 106 1.62 11.25 4.43
CA VAL A 106 0.44 10.95 5.27
C VAL A 106 0.34 9.45 5.55
N ALA A 107 0.74 8.61 4.59
CA ALA A 107 0.85 7.16 4.75
C ALA A 107 1.83 6.59 3.70
N VAL A 108 2.62 5.59 4.10
CA VAL A 108 3.46 4.80 3.21
C VAL A 108 2.95 3.36 3.22
N VAL A 109 2.56 2.84 2.06
CA VAL A 109 2.20 1.42 1.91
C VAL A 109 3.50 0.64 1.73
N MET A 110 3.74 -0.31 2.63
CA MET A 110 4.91 -1.20 2.61
C MET A 110 4.43 -2.63 2.43
N ARG A 111 5.29 -3.48 1.83
CA ARG A 111 5.02 -4.91 1.66
C ARG A 111 6.02 -5.68 2.50
N GLU A 112 5.54 -6.56 3.36
CA GLU A 112 6.36 -7.43 4.19
C GLU A 112 6.93 -8.56 3.32
N ASP A 113 8.26 -8.65 3.19
CA ASP A 113 8.90 -9.61 2.27
C ASP A 113 8.64 -11.08 2.65
N ALA A 114 8.52 -11.36 3.95
CA ALA A 114 8.32 -12.71 4.46
C ALA A 114 6.90 -13.25 4.22
N SER A 115 5.89 -12.38 4.26
CA SER A 115 4.47 -12.78 4.15
C SER A 115 3.79 -12.30 2.88
N GLY A 116 4.42 -11.37 2.15
CA GLY A 116 3.82 -10.68 1.01
C GLY A 116 2.67 -9.74 1.37
N ARG A 117 2.34 -9.60 2.67
CA ARG A 117 1.23 -8.74 3.13
C ARG A 117 1.61 -7.28 3.07
N PHE A 118 0.64 -6.45 2.72
CA PHE A 118 0.79 -5.02 2.79
C PHE A 118 0.48 -4.53 4.21
N PHE A 119 1.24 -3.55 4.66
CA PHE A 119 0.98 -2.80 5.88
C PHE A 119 1.17 -1.32 5.62
N LEU A 120 0.44 -0.48 6.33
CA LEU A 120 0.51 0.96 6.18
C LEU A 120 1.33 1.54 7.33
N ARG A 121 2.31 2.38 7.00
CA ARG A 121 3.02 3.18 7.98
C ARG A 121 2.53 4.63 7.91
N MET A 122 1.88 5.09 8.96
CA MET A 122 1.36 6.46 9.09
C MET A 122 2.12 7.17 10.22
N GLY A 123 3.13 7.97 9.86
CA GLY A 123 4.09 8.51 10.84
C GLY A 123 4.86 7.38 11.55
N GLU A 124 4.77 7.33 12.87
CA GLU A 124 5.41 6.31 13.74
C GLU A 124 4.56 5.04 13.93
N ARG A 125 3.33 5.01 13.39
CA ARG A 125 2.41 3.88 13.56
C ARG A 125 2.45 2.94 12.37
N GLU A 126 2.58 1.65 12.64
CA GLU A 126 2.39 0.57 11.66
C GLU A 126 1.02 -0.06 11.85
N LEU A 127 0.20 -0.03 10.80
CA LEU A 127 -1.08 -0.72 10.74
C LEU A 127 -0.89 -1.99 9.91
N ARG A 128 -0.84 -3.12 10.61
CA ARG A 128 -0.65 -4.44 10.00
C ARG A 128 -1.97 -5.16 9.80
N ARG A 129 -3.01 -4.76 10.52
CA ARG A 129 -4.34 -5.35 10.47
C ARG A 129 -5.42 -4.28 10.40
N PRO A 130 -6.57 -4.58 9.77
CA PRO A 130 -7.69 -3.63 9.69
C PRO A 130 -8.24 -3.27 11.08
N GLU A 131 -8.09 -4.16 12.06
CA GLU A 131 -8.47 -3.95 13.46
C GLU A 131 -7.58 -2.96 14.21
N ASP A 132 -6.40 -2.61 13.67
CA ASP A 132 -5.50 -1.60 14.23
C ASP A 132 -6.03 -0.18 13.99
N VAL A 133 -6.99 -0.01 13.06
CA VAL A 133 -7.65 1.26 12.74
C VAL A 133 -8.78 1.57 13.74
N ARG A 134 -8.42 1.76 15.01
CA ARG A 134 -9.38 2.02 16.09
C ARG A 134 -9.71 3.50 16.27
N GLU A 135 -8.80 4.40 15.95
CA GLU A 135 -9.01 5.83 16.12
C GLU A 135 -9.83 6.41 14.96
N ALA A 136 -10.82 7.25 15.29
CA ALA A 136 -11.70 7.89 14.31
C ALA A 136 -10.90 8.72 13.27
N ARG A 137 -9.74 9.25 13.67
CA ARG A 137 -8.85 10.03 12.81
C ARG A 137 -8.16 9.17 11.74
N ASP A 138 -7.78 7.94 12.09
CA ASP A 138 -7.12 7.02 11.16
C ASP A 138 -8.10 6.54 10.08
N ARG A 139 -9.38 6.35 10.45
CA ARG A 139 -10.45 6.01 9.50
C ARG A 139 -10.67 7.09 8.45
N SER A 140 -10.78 8.35 8.87
CA SER A 140 -10.98 9.46 7.94
C SER A 140 -9.80 9.66 6.97
N LEU A 141 -8.57 9.40 7.43
CA LEU A 141 -7.39 9.43 6.57
C LEU A 141 -7.36 8.27 5.58
N LEU A 142 -7.70 7.06 6.03
CA LEU A 142 -7.83 5.89 5.17
C LEU A 142 -8.90 6.08 4.10
N ASP A 143 -10.08 6.60 4.45
CA ASP A 143 -11.15 6.88 3.50
C ASP A 143 -10.70 7.87 2.42
N GLY A 144 -9.98 8.94 2.82
CA GLY A 144 -9.41 9.90 1.87
C GLY A 144 -8.38 9.28 0.93
N VAL A 145 -7.48 8.44 1.45
CA VAL A 145 -6.49 7.72 0.65
C VAL A 145 -7.16 6.72 -0.29
N LEU A 146 -8.20 6.01 0.17
CA LEU A 146 -8.94 5.05 -0.66
C LEU A 146 -9.62 5.74 -1.85
N ILE A 147 -10.23 6.91 -1.62
CA ILE A 147 -10.86 7.71 -2.68
C ILE A 147 -9.82 8.16 -3.72
N GLU A 148 -8.67 8.67 -3.28
CA GLU A 148 -7.61 9.10 -4.20
C GLU A 148 -6.95 7.92 -4.94
N LEU A 149 -6.77 6.77 -4.29
CA LEU A 149 -6.29 5.55 -4.94
C LEU A 149 -7.29 5.02 -5.96
N ASN A 150 -8.58 4.98 -5.63
CA ASN A 150 -9.63 4.55 -6.56
C ASN A 150 -9.72 5.50 -7.76
N LYS A 151 -9.58 6.80 -7.52
CA LYS A 151 -9.51 7.82 -8.57
C LYS A 151 -8.27 7.66 -9.45
N LEU A 152 -7.14 7.26 -8.88
CA LEU A 152 -5.92 6.93 -9.65
C LEU A 152 -6.09 5.65 -10.47
N ALA A 153 -6.72 4.62 -9.91
CA ALA A 153 -7.01 3.36 -10.59
C ALA A 153 -8.07 3.50 -11.69
N ALA A 154 -9.04 4.41 -11.49
CA ALA A 154 -10.06 4.75 -12.47
C ALA A 154 -9.58 5.70 -13.57
N ARG A 155 -8.36 6.26 -13.46
CA ARG A 155 -7.76 6.93 -14.62
C ARG A 155 -7.56 5.88 -15.70
N PRO A 156 -8.05 6.11 -16.93
CA PRO A 156 -7.71 5.24 -18.03
C PRO A 156 -6.18 5.26 -18.15
N GLN A 157 -5.55 4.11 -17.91
CA GLN A 157 -4.14 3.96 -18.25
C GLN A 157 -4.02 4.34 -19.72
N PRO A 158 -3.09 5.23 -20.10
CA PRO A 158 -2.85 5.51 -21.50
C PRO A 158 -2.45 4.18 -22.14
N THR A 159 -3.41 3.59 -22.86
CA THR A 159 -3.19 2.42 -23.69
C THR A 159 -2.02 2.74 -24.60
N ALA A 160 -0.95 1.95 -24.50
CA ALA A 160 0.23 2.05 -25.35
C ALA A 160 -0.21 2.17 -26.82
N GLY A 161 -0.19 3.38 -27.36
CA GLY A 161 -0.86 3.69 -28.60
C GLY A 161 -0.50 5.09 -29.08
N LYS A 162 0.60 5.14 -29.84
CA LYS A 162 1.28 6.27 -30.51
C LYS A 162 2.28 7.07 -29.66
N PRO A 163 3.55 7.16 -30.10
CA PRO A 163 4.55 8.00 -29.46
C PRO A 163 4.23 9.46 -29.78
N VAL A 164 3.66 10.17 -28.82
CA VAL A 164 3.69 11.64 -28.82
C VAL A 164 5.08 12.02 -28.33
N ALA A 165 5.79 12.81 -29.14
CA ALA A 165 7.11 13.34 -28.85
C ALA A 165 7.14 13.92 -27.43
N ALA A 166 7.90 13.26 -26.56
CA ALA A 166 8.05 13.60 -25.16
C ALA A 166 9.06 14.74 -25.02
N GLU A 167 8.58 15.94 -24.71
CA GLU A 167 9.39 16.93 -24.04
C GLU A 167 9.72 16.41 -22.64
N GLY A 168 10.99 16.05 -22.43
CA GLY A 168 11.67 16.15 -21.15
C GLY A 168 11.16 15.26 -20.02
N TYR A 169 11.08 13.94 -20.22
CA TYR A 169 11.30 13.02 -19.09
C TYR A 169 12.80 12.88 -18.91
N VAL A 170 13.34 13.47 -17.84
CA VAL A 170 14.73 13.25 -17.44
C VAL A 170 14.84 11.77 -17.04
N GLU A 171 15.38 10.99 -17.97
CA GLU A 171 15.86 9.63 -17.75
C GLU A 171 16.80 9.68 -16.53
N THR A 172 16.30 9.22 -15.39
CA THR A 172 17.15 9.03 -14.22
C THR A 172 18.15 7.94 -14.62
N PRO A 173 19.48 8.13 -14.46
CA PRO A 173 20.45 7.18 -14.96
C PRO A 173 20.13 5.77 -14.44
N SER A 174 19.83 4.89 -15.40
CA SER A 174 19.48 3.49 -15.18
C SER A 174 20.50 2.87 -14.23
N ARG A 175 20.04 2.47 -13.03
CA ARG A 175 20.86 1.63 -12.17
C ARG A 175 21.18 0.36 -12.97
N PRO A 176 22.40 -0.17 -12.93
CA PRO A 176 22.68 -1.45 -13.55
C PRO A 176 21.70 -2.49 -12.98
N LEU A 177 20.89 -3.08 -13.86
CA LEU A 177 19.92 -4.12 -13.50
C LEU A 177 20.64 -5.22 -12.72
N SER A 178 20.07 -5.67 -11.61
CA SER A 178 20.58 -6.85 -10.89
C SER A 178 20.61 -8.04 -11.85
N MET A 179 21.55 -8.98 -11.65
CA MET A 179 21.62 -10.24 -12.39
C MET A 179 20.23 -10.91 -12.48
N VAL A 180 19.48 -10.91 -11.38
CA VAL A 180 18.12 -11.50 -11.32
C VAL A 180 17.14 -10.72 -12.20
N GLU A 181 17.23 -9.39 -12.24
CA GLU A 181 16.39 -8.56 -13.12
C GLU A 181 16.73 -8.76 -14.60
N GLN A 182 18.01 -8.99 -14.92
CA GLN A 182 18.44 -9.31 -16.29
C GLN A 182 17.87 -10.65 -16.73
N ILE A 183 17.94 -11.68 -15.88
CA ILE A 183 17.34 -12.99 -16.16
C ILE A 183 15.81 -12.87 -16.27
N ASN A 184 15.18 -12.09 -15.38
CA ASN A 184 13.73 -11.87 -15.41
C ASN A 184 13.24 -11.30 -16.75
N ASN A 185 13.97 -10.33 -17.33
CA ASN A 185 13.65 -9.79 -18.65
C ASN A 185 13.69 -10.86 -19.76
N ILE A 186 14.63 -11.80 -19.68
CA ILE A 186 14.73 -12.90 -20.65
C ILE A 186 13.55 -13.86 -20.49
N VAL A 187 13.19 -14.18 -19.25
CA VAL A 187 12.02 -15.02 -18.93
C VAL A 187 10.72 -14.38 -19.45
N GLU A 188 10.49 -13.10 -19.16
CA GLU A 188 9.28 -12.39 -19.61
C GLU A 188 9.18 -12.36 -21.14
N ARG A 189 10.29 -12.12 -21.85
CA ARG A 189 10.33 -12.18 -23.31
C ARG A 189 9.96 -13.58 -23.84
N LYS A 190 10.57 -14.63 -23.30
CA LYS A 190 10.30 -16.01 -23.72
C LYS A 190 8.87 -16.46 -23.42
N LEU A 191 8.27 -15.98 -22.33
CA LEU A 191 6.88 -16.25 -21.98
C LEU A 191 5.89 -15.50 -22.88
N ALA A 192 6.23 -14.28 -23.33
CA ALA A 192 5.40 -13.53 -24.26
C ALA A 192 5.24 -14.25 -25.62
N ASP A 193 6.24 -15.03 -26.03
CA ASP A 193 6.22 -15.81 -27.26
C ASP A 193 5.44 -17.14 -27.15
N LEU A 194 5.05 -17.55 -25.93
CA LEU A 194 4.37 -18.81 -25.67
C LEU A 194 2.84 -18.64 -25.61
N PRO A 195 2.07 -19.16 -26.59
CA PRO A 195 0.61 -19.11 -26.57
C PRO A 195 0.06 -20.08 -25.51
N GLY A 196 -0.41 -19.55 -24.39
CA GLY A 196 -1.08 -20.32 -23.33
C GLY A 196 -0.58 -20.03 -21.92
N THR A 197 0.58 -19.39 -21.78
CA THR A 197 1.17 -19.08 -20.47
C THR A 197 0.75 -17.68 -20.02
N GLN A 198 -0.53 -17.50 -19.69
CA GLN A 198 -1.07 -16.25 -19.17
C GLN A 198 -0.70 -15.99 -17.69
N ARG A 199 0.41 -16.58 -17.23
CA ARG A 199 0.87 -16.50 -15.84
C ARG A 199 2.02 -15.52 -15.77
N ALA A 200 1.85 -14.48 -14.95
CA ALA A 200 2.93 -13.55 -14.64
C ALA A 200 4.02 -14.30 -13.84
N VAL A 201 5.13 -14.65 -14.48
CA VAL A 201 6.29 -15.26 -13.81
C VAL A 201 7.27 -14.16 -13.48
N ARG A 202 7.77 -14.13 -12.24
CA ARG A 202 8.79 -13.18 -11.80
C ARG A 202 9.86 -13.83 -10.94
N LEU A 203 11.10 -13.46 -11.17
CA LEU A 203 12.23 -13.86 -10.33
C LEU A 203 12.59 -12.71 -9.39
N VAL A 204 12.78 -13.03 -8.11
CA VAL A 204 13.13 -12.05 -7.08
C VAL A 204 14.31 -12.56 -6.27
N GLU A 205 15.28 -11.68 -6.04
CA GLU A 205 16.42 -11.95 -5.17
C GLU A 205 15.99 -11.90 -3.70
N GLY A 206 16.22 -12.99 -2.97
CA GLY A 206 15.96 -13.13 -1.55
C GLY A 206 17.18 -12.78 -0.70
N ALA A 207 16.95 -12.66 0.61
CA ALA A 207 18.03 -12.53 1.58
C ALA A 207 19.00 -13.71 1.46
N ALA A 208 20.31 -13.42 1.55
CA ALA A 208 21.42 -14.37 1.33
C ALA A 208 21.63 -14.85 -0.12
N GLY A 209 21.10 -14.15 -1.13
CA GLY A 209 21.37 -14.45 -2.54
C GLY A 209 20.57 -15.63 -3.09
N ALA A 210 19.55 -16.10 -2.36
CA ALA A 210 18.63 -17.10 -2.84
C ALA A 210 17.70 -16.51 -3.92
N VAL A 211 17.40 -17.25 -4.98
CA VAL A 211 16.46 -16.82 -6.03
C VAL A 211 15.09 -17.41 -5.75
N ARG A 212 14.07 -16.56 -5.61
CA ARG A 212 12.67 -16.99 -5.46
C ARG A 212 11.91 -16.81 -6.76
N VAL A 213 11.02 -17.75 -7.05
CA VAL A 213 10.18 -17.73 -8.24
C VAL A 213 8.73 -17.44 -7.83
N TYR A 214 8.14 -16.44 -8.46
CA TYR A 214 6.71 -16.13 -8.35
C TYR A 214 6.01 -16.55 -9.64
N VAL A 215 4.88 -17.25 -9.50
CA VAL A 215 3.99 -17.59 -10.63
C VAL A 215 2.59 -17.11 -10.27
N GLY A 216 2.21 -15.95 -10.80
CA GLY A 216 0.97 -15.27 -10.41
C GLY A 216 1.01 -14.82 -8.95
N VAL A 217 0.20 -15.47 -8.10
CA VAL A 217 0.14 -15.21 -6.66
C VAL A 217 0.95 -16.21 -5.83
N ASP A 218 1.38 -17.32 -6.46
CA ASP A 218 2.10 -18.39 -5.79
C ASP A 218 3.60 -18.07 -5.73
N ARG A 219 4.23 -18.51 -4.63
CA ARG A 219 5.67 -18.34 -4.37
C ARG A 219 6.34 -19.70 -4.24
N TYR A 220 7.52 -19.81 -4.80
CA TYR A 220 8.35 -21.00 -4.79
C TYR A 220 9.78 -20.62 -4.41
N ASP A 221 10.37 -21.36 -3.48
CA ASP A 221 11.72 -21.09 -2.98
C ASP A 221 12.80 -21.60 -3.94
N THR A 222 12.48 -22.61 -4.77
CA THR A 222 13.35 -23.13 -5.82
C THR A 222 12.64 -23.21 -7.16
N ILE A 223 13.42 -23.29 -8.25
CA ILE A 223 12.89 -23.49 -9.61
C ILE A 223 12.19 -24.86 -9.69
N ASP A 224 12.67 -25.87 -8.98
CA ASP A 224 12.14 -27.23 -9.05
C ASP A 224 10.76 -27.39 -8.42
N ASP A 225 10.43 -26.55 -7.43
CA ASP A 225 9.13 -26.52 -6.75
C ASP A 225 7.99 -26.00 -7.64
N VAL A 226 8.31 -25.36 -8.76
CA VAL A 226 7.30 -24.83 -9.69
C VAL A 226 6.57 -26.00 -10.37
N PRO A 227 5.23 -26.11 -10.23
CA PRO A 227 4.46 -27.23 -10.75
C PRO A 227 4.38 -27.25 -12.29
N ASP A 228 4.58 -26.08 -12.91
CA ASP A 228 4.52 -25.92 -14.36
C ASP A 228 5.87 -26.26 -15.00
N ALA A 229 5.92 -27.40 -15.70
CA ALA A 229 7.12 -27.87 -16.37
C ALA A 229 7.59 -26.93 -17.49
N GLU A 230 6.68 -26.20 -18.12
CA GLU A 230 7.03 -25.24 -19.18
C GLU A 230 7.68 -24.00 -18.58
N VAL A 231 7.13 -23.48 -17.48
CA VAL A 231 7.75 -22.35 -16.74
C VAL A 231 9.15 -22.72 -16.27
N ARG A 232 9.35 -23.92 -15.70
CA ARG A 232 10.68 -24.39 -15.28
C ARG A 232 11.67 -24.44 -16.44
N ARG A 233 11.23 -24.94 -17.59
CA ARG A 233 12.04 -24.99 -18.81
C ARG A 233 12.45 -23.58 -19.26
N VAL A 234 11.50 -22.65 -19.33
CA VAL A 234 11.76 -21.26 -19.74
C VAL A 234 12.73 -20.56 -18.81
N ILE A 235 12.59 -20.75 -17.49
CA ILE A 235 13.51 -20.16 -16.51
C ILE A 235 14.93 -20.72 -16.71
N ARG A 236 15.10 -22.04 -16.88
CA ARG A 236 16.41 -22.65 -17.13
C ARG A 236 17.04 -22.17 -18.45
N GLU A 237 16.25 -22.07 -19.51
CA GLU A 237 16.71 -21.51 -20.78
C GLU A 237 17.14 -20.04 -20.64
N ALA A 238 16.40 -19.24 -19.87
CA ALA A 238 16.73 -17.84 -19.65
C ALA A 238 18.03 -17.66 -18.87
N VAL A 239 18.28 -18.51 -17.87
CA VAL A 239 19.56 -18.54 -17.14
C VAL A 239 20.70 -18.91 -18.07
N ALA A 240 20.56 -19.98 -18.86
CA ALA A 240 21.58 -20.40 -19.82
C ALA A 240 21.87 -19.32 -20.89
N GLU A 241 20.83 -18.65 -21.37
CA GLU A 241 20.97 -17.53 -22.31
C GLU A 241 21.69 -16.34 -21.68
N TRP A 242 21.42 -16.05 -20.40
CA TRP A 242 22.10 -15.00 -19.66
C TRP A 242 23.58 -15.35 -19.44
N GLU A 243 23.89 -16.58 -19.01
CA GLU A 243 25.27 -17.05 -18.80
C GLU A 243 26.09 -17.01 -20.09
N ALA A 244 25.48 -17.24 -21.25
CA ALA A 244 26.16 -17.12 -22.54
C ALA A 244 26.48 -15.68 -22.96
N ARG A 245 25.89 -14.67 -22.28
CA ARG A 245 26.06 -13.24 -22.57
C ARG A 245 27.02 -12.54 -21.63
N VAL A 246 27.41 -13.17 -20.52
CA VAL A 246 28.35 -12.67 -19.50
C VAL A 246 29.76 -13.14 -19.84
#